data_AF-A0A2D6Y4V7-F1
#
_entry.id   AF-A0A2D6Y4V7-F1
#
_cell.length_a   1.000
_cell.length_b   1.000
_cell.length_c   1.000
_cell.angle_alpha   90.00
_cell.angle_beta   90.00
_cell.angle_gamma   90.00
#
_symmetry.space_group_name_H-M   'P 1'
#
loop_
_entity.id
_entity.type
_entity.pdbx_description
1 polymer ?
#
loop_
_entity_poly.entity_id
_entity_poly.type
_entity_poly.pdbx_seq_one_letter_code
_entity_poly.pdbx_strand_id
1 'polypeptide(L)' 'MHHTELAPRSEDQTRTLNNEIAELQSRVAFPQHWTPGEHQQNLNRLHQLELQKRQTQQEQQQQ' A
#
# COMPACT_ATOMS: atom_id res chain seq x y z
N MET A 1 32.42 4.51 -5.27
CA MET A 1 31.02 4.58 -4.80
C MET A 1 30.78 3.35 -3.94
N HIS A 2 30.99 3.45 -2.63
CA HIS A 2 30.70 2.35 -1.71
C HIS A 2 29.19 2.28 -1.52
N HIS A 3 28.58 1.24 -2.07
CA HIS A 3 27.20 0.88 -1.76
C HIS A 3 27.21 0.26 -0.36
N THR A 4 27.03 1.08 0.66
CA THR A 4 26.74 0.59 2.00
C THR A 4 25.34 0.00 1.95
N GLU A 5 25.26 -1.33 1.87
CA GLU A 5 24.03 -2.14 1.98
C GLU A 5 23.43 -2.03 3.39
N LEU A 6 22.93 -0.85 3.74
CA LEU A 6 22.13 -0.63 4.93
C LEU A 6 20.68 -1.03 4.60
N ALA A 7 20.39 -2.32 4.81
CA ALA A 7 19.06 -2.93 4.91
C ALA A 7 17.96 -2.45 3.91
N PRO A 8 18.02 -2.84 2.63
CA PRO A 8 17.04 -2.39 1.61
C PRO A 8 15.64 -3.02 1.72
N ARG A 9 15.35 -3.87 2.72
CA ARG A 9 14.17 -4.76 2.65
C ARG A 9 12.87 -4.19 3.26
N SER A 10 12.95 -3.28 4.23
CA SER A 10 11.76 -2.83 5.00
C SER A 10 11.25 -1.45 4.58
N GLU A 11 12.13 -0.49 4.27
CA GLU A 11 11.71 0.81 3.72
C GLU A 11 11.09 0.68 2.33
N ASP A 12 11.65 -0.18 1.47
CA ASP A 12 11.17 -0.42 0.12
C ASP A 12 9.76 -1.04 0.10
N GLN A 13 9.50 -2.00 1.00
CA GLN A 13 8.17 -2.58 1.17
C GLN A 13 7.14 -1.57 1.69
N THR A 14 7.50 -0.76 2.68
CA THR A 14 6.59 0.26 3.23
C THR A 14 6.28 1.33 2.19
N ARG A 15 7.28 1.75 1.41
CA ARG A 15 7.10 2.70 0.30
C ARG A 15 6.23 2.14 -0.80
N THR A 16 6.46 0.88 -1.19
CA THR A 16 5.65 0.18 -2.20
C THR A 16 4.20 0.07 -1.75
N LEU A 17 3.95 -0.37 -0.51
CA LEU A 17 2.61 -0.42 0.08
C LEU A 17 1.93 0.95 0.08
N ASN A 18 2.63 2.02 0.46
CA ASN A 18 2.08 3.37 0.45
C ASN A 18 1.75 3.85 -0.97
N ASN A 19 2.59 3.53 -1.96
CA ASN A 19 2.34 3.89 -3.35
C ASN A 19 1.11 3.15 -3.90
N GLU A 20 0.99 1.85 -3.65
CA GLU A 20 -0.18 1.06 -4.06
C GLU A 20 -1.47 1.57 -3.41
N ILE A 21 -1.42 1.92 -2.12
CA ILE A 21 -2.57 2.54 -1.41
C ILE A 21 -2.94 3.87 -2.06
N ALA A 22 -1.97 4.75 -2.32
CA ALA A 22 -2.24 6.06 -2.92
C ALA A 22 -2.84 5.93 -4.33
N GLU A 23 -2.35 4.97 -5.13
CA GLU A 23 -2.92 4.69 -6.44
C GLU A 23 -4.37 4.22 -6.32
N LEU A 24 -4.65 3.25 -5.45
CA LEU A 24 -6.00 2.72 -5.26
C LEU A 24 -6.97 3.76 -4.69
N GLN A 25 -6.52 4.63 -3.78
CA GLN A 25 -7.31 5.77 -3.32
C GLN A 25 -7.70 6.69 -4.46
N SER A 26 -6.77 6.98 -5.38
CA SER A 26 -7.07 7.76 -6.59
C SER A 26 -8.11 7.05 -7.46
N ARG A 27 -7.94 5.74 -7.71
CA ARG A 27 -8.89 4.96 -8.52
C ARG A 27 -10.29 4.91 -7.89
N VAL A 28 -10.38 4.75 -6.58
CA VAL A 28 -11.65 4.76 -5.83
C VAL A 28 -12.31 6.14 -5.81
N ALA A 29 -11.52 7.23 -5.81
CA ALA A 29 -12.04 8.60 -5.86
C ALA A 29 -12.71 8.94 -7.20
N PHE A 30 -12.37 8.23 -8.29
CA PHE A 30 -12.95 8.42 -9.62
C PHE A 30 -13.66 7.15 -10.11
N PRO A 31 -14.79 6.73 -9.49
CA PRO A 31 -15.50 5.49 -9.83
C PRO A 31 -16.02 5.46 -11.26
N GLN A 32 -16.25 6.62 -11.87
CA GLN A 32 -16.73 6.78 -13.25
C GLN A 32 -15.81 6.19 -14.34
N HIS A 33 -14.54 5.94 -14.02
CA HIS A 33 -13.58 5.33 -14.95
C HIS A 33 -13.53 3.80 -14.86
N TRP A 34 -14.28 3.21 -13.93
CA TRP A 34 -14.22 1.79 -13.62
C TRP A 34 -15.60 1.17 -13.76
N THR A 35 -15.65 -0.08 -14.21
CA THR A 35 -16.89 -0.84 -14.10
C THR A 35 -17.24 -1.09 -12.63
N PRO A 36 -18.50 -1.37 -12.28
CA PRO A 36 -18.87 -1.69 -10.91
C PRO A 36 -18.05 -2.83 -10.29
N GLY A 37 -17.69 -3.85 -11.10
CA GLY A 37 -16.83 -4.95 -10.67
C GLY A 37 -15.40 -4.51 -10.35
N GLU A 38 -14.79 -3.71 -11.22
CA GLU A 38 -13.44 -3.18 -11.01
C GLU A 38 -13.39 -2.20 -9.84
N HIS A 39 -14.40 -1.35 -9.69
CA HIS A 39 -14.50 -0.43 -8.55
C HIS A 39 -14.59 -1.21 -7.23
N GLN A 40 -15.41 -2.27 -7.18
CA GLN A 40 -15.51 -3.14 -6.02
C GLN A 40 -14.18 -3.85 -5.72
N GLN A 41 -13.45 -4.29 -6.75
CA GLN A 41 -12.12 -4.89 -6.59
C GLN A 41 -11.11 -3.88 -6.05
N ASN A 42 -11.11 -2.63 -6.56
CA ASN A 42 -10.24 -1.56 -6.09
C ASN A 42 -10.52 -1.23 -4.61
N LEU A 43 -11.79 -1.18 -4.19
CA LEU A 43 -12.20 -1.00 -2.80
C LEU A 43 -11.71 -2.14 -1.90
N ASN A 44 -11.94 -3.39 -2.31
CA ASN A 44 -11.50 -4.56 -1.56
C ASN A 44 -9.98 -4.59 -1.41
N ARG A 45 -9.24 -4.28 -2.49
CA ARG A 45 -7.77 -4.24 -2.46
C ARG A 45 -7.25 -3.12 -1.57
N LEU A 46 -7.85 -1.93 -1.63
CA LEU A 46 -7.51 -0.81 -0.76
C LEU A 46 -7.65 -1.21 0.72
N HIS A 47 -8.77 -1.84 1.08
CA HIS A 47 -9.01 -2.28 2.46
C HIS A 47 -7.97 -3.31 2.93
N GLN A 48 -7.59 -4.26 2.08
CA GLN A 48 -6.55 -5.25 2.39
C GLN A 48 -5.17 -4.61 2.62
N LEU A 49 -4.80 -3.61 1.81
CA LEU A 49 -3.51 -2.94 1.94
C LEU A 49 -3.48 -2.02 3.18
N GLU A 50 -4.57 -1.33 3.50
CA GLU A 50 -4.68 -0.53 4.72
C GLU A 50 -4.60 -1.40 5.99
N LEU A 51 -5.17 -2.61 5.94
CA LEU A 51 -5.05 -3.57 7.03
C LEU A 51 -3.60 -4.05 7.22
N GLN A 52 -2.92 -4.45 6.13
CA GLN A 52 -1.51 -4.85 6.17
C GLN A 52 -0.62 -3.71 6.69
N LYS A 53 -0.83 -2.48 6.20
CA LYS A 53 -0.10 -1.30 6.68
C LYS A 53 -0.27 -1.09 8.18
N ARG A 54 -1.48 -1.25 8.71
CA ARG A 54 -1.73 -1.16 10.16
C ARG A 54 -1.03 -2.26 10.94
N GLN A 55 -1.05 -3.51 10.45
CA GLN A 55 -0.36 -4.62 11.09
C GLN A 55 1.15 -4.37 11.15
N THR A 56 1.77 -4.02 10.01
CA THR A 56 3.20 -3.70 9.96
C THR A 56 3.57 -2.53 10.87
N GLN A 57 2.73 -1.50 10.98
CA GLN A 57 2.96 -0.38 11.90
C GLN A 57 2.84 -0.79 13.38
N GLN A 58 1.91 -1.69 13.72
CA GLN A 58 1.78 -2.23 15.08
C GLN A 58 2.95 -3.13 15.46
N GLU A 59 3.49 -3.90 14.52
CA GLU A 59 4.68 -4.74 14.73
C GLU A 59 5.95 -3.89 14.88
N GLN A 60 6.06 -2.77 14.16
CA GLN A 60 7.19 -1.85 14.29
C GLN A 60 7.17 -1.02 15.59
N GLN A 61 6.01 -0.74 16.18
CA GLN A 61 5.91 0.00 17.45
C GLN A 61 6.15 -0.87 18.70
N GLN A 62 6.23 -2.19 18.55
CA GLN A 62 6.46 -3.14 19.65
C GLN A 62 7.92 -3.65 19.74
N GLN A 63 8.82 -3.14 18.89
CA GLN A 63 10.27 -3.36 18.96
C GLN A 63 10.99 -2.10 19.45
#